data_AF-A0A958DKY0-F1
#
_entry.id   AF-A0A958DKY0-F1
#
_cell.length_a   1.000
_cell.length_b   1.000
_cell.length_c   1.000
_cell.angle_alpha   90.00
_cell.angle_beta   90.00
_cell.angle_gamma   90.00
#
_symmetry.space_group_name_H-M   'P 1'
#
loop_
_entity.id
_entity.type
_entity.pdbx_description
1 polymer ?
#
loop_
_entity_poly.entity_id
_entity_poly.type
_entity_poly.pdbx_seq_one_letter_code
_entity_poly.pdbx_strand_id
1 'polypeptide(L)'
;LLLLPFLLIGTFAPTPSFKQYFYPPLFFCLLAAAYGLAEFPRESPHPQRHLTIWGLLLILFSLYNLPQFPDSFRLSKAKYWQPNQIHRLGKSVGNTLAAEGPVLTFAPIIPLEGGLAIYPQLVTGPFAWRTSSYLSGEERKTYRMLAESDLSEFLQEHPPAAILQGFEWREEPALIEYAREMGYQGKSLLMGKRLWIAPEESN
;
A
#
# COMPACT_ATOMS: atom_id res chain seq x y z
N LEU A 1 -10.29 16.03 -26.80
CA LEU A 1 -11.65 16.19 -26.24
C LEU A 1 -12.57 15.01 -26.55
N LEU A 2 -12.54 14.41 -27.76
CA LEU A 2 -13.35 13.23 -28.11
C LEU A 2 -13.18 12.01 -27.18
N LEU A 3 -12.03 11.87 -26.51
CA LEU A 3 -11.76 10.80 -25.55
C LEU A 3 -12.40 11.02 -24.17
N LEU A 4 -12.83 12.25 -23.84
CA LEU A 4 -13.30 12.61 -22.51
C LEU A 4 -14.54 11.81 -22.05
N PRO A 5 -15.57 11.59 -22.89
CA PRO A 5 -16.73 10.78 -22.51
C PRO A 5 -16.35 9.32 -22.21
N PHE A 6 -15.44 8.73 -22.99
CA PHE A 6 -14.98 7.35 -22.77
C PHE A 6 -14.16 7.22 -21.48
N LEU A 7 -13.34 8.22 -21.17
CA LEU A 7 -12.59 8.27 -19.92
C LEU A 7 -13.52 8.39 -18.71
N LEU A 8 -14.56 9.23 -18.81
CA LEU A 8 -15.56 9.36 -17.73
C LEU A 8 -16.31 8.04 -17.51
N ILE A 9 -16.71 7.34 -18.58
CA ILE A 9 -17.30 6.00 -18.45
C ILE A 9 -16.32 5.04 -17.77
N GLY A 10 -15.06 5.02 -18.21
CA GLY A 10 -14.02 4.17 -17.63
C GLY A 10 -13.72 4.45 -16.16
N THR A 11 -13.88 5.70 -15.70
CA THR A 11 -13.71 6.06 -14.29
C THR A 11 -14.79 5.47 -13.38
N PHE A 12 -16.03 5.36 -13.86
CA PHE A 12 -17.17 4.85 -13.06
C PHE A 12 -17.50 3.37 -13.31
N ALA A 13 -16.93 2.75 -14.35
CA ALA A 13 -17.21 1.37 -14.70
C ALA A 13 -16.79 0.34 -13.62
N PRO A 14 -15.64 0.44 -12.94
CA PRO A 14 -15.21 -0.58 -11.98
C PRO A 14 -15.94 -0.47 -10.63
N THR A 15 -16.33 -1.62 -10.07
CA THR A 15 -16.85 -1.73 -8.70
C THR A 15 -15.93 -2.64 -7.86
N PRO A 16 -15.41 -2.18 -6.70
CA PRO A 16 -15.57 -0.86 -6.12
C PRO A 16 -14.75 0.22 -6.84
N SER A 17 -15.21 1.47 -6.74
CA SER A 17 -14.53 2.63 -7.30
C SER A 17 -13.32 3.03 -6.45
N PHE A 18 -12.14 3.11 -7.07
CA PHE A 18 -10.90 3.57 -6.43
C PHE A 18 -10.52 4.97 -6.91
N LYS A 19 -9.89 5.77 -6.04
CA LYS A 19 -9.51 7.18 -6.35
C LYS A 19 -8.60 7.30 -7.58
N GLN A 20 -7.77 6.29 -7.81
CA GLN A 20 -6.82 6.19 -8.92
C GLN A 20 -7.53 6.20 -10.29
N TYR A 21 -8.77 5.72 -10.37
CA TYR A 21 -9.54 5.72 -11.61
C TYR A 21 -9.94 7.12 -12.10
N PHE A 22 -9.83 8.15 -11.24
CA PHE A 22 -10.12 9.55 -11.57
C PHE A 22 -8.87 10.31 -12.05
N TYR A 23 -7.69 9.70 -11.99
CA TYR A 23 -6.44 10.36 -12.43
C TYR A 23 -6.37 10.58 -13.95
N PRO A 24 -6.80 9.65 -14.81
CA PRO A 24 -6.75 9.88 -16.26
C PRO A 24 -7.60 11.08 -16.71
N PRO A 25 -8.89 11.23 -16.34
CA PRO A 25 -9.66 12.44 -16.70
C PRO A 25 -9.00 13.74 -16.23
N LEU A 26 -8.40 13.75 -15.02
CA LEU A 26 -7.70 14.92 -14.49
C LEU A 26 -6.57 15.39 -15.43
N PHE A 27 -5.77 14.46 -15.95
CA PHE A 27 -4.70 14.78 -16.90
C PHE A 27 -5.24 15.46 -18.17
N PHE A 28 -6.34 14.95 -18.73
CA PHE A 28 -6.95 15.55 -19.91
C PHE A 28 -7.62 16.90 -19.62
N CYS A 29 -8.17 17.09 -18.41
CA CYS A 29 -8.67 18.40 -17.97
C CYS A 29 -7.53 19.42 -17.87
N LEU A 30 -6.36 19.04 -17.34
CA LEU A 30 -5.18 19.91 -17.27
C LEU A 30 -4.68 20.29 -18.68
N LEU A 31 -4.64 19.33 -19.59
CA LEU A 31 -4.29 19.61 -20.99
C LEU A 31 -5.32 20.51 -21.66
N ALA A 32 -6.62 20.25 -21.49
CA ALA A 32 -7.68 21.09 -22.05
C ALA A 32 -7.61 22.52 -21.51
N ALA A 33 -7.29 22.69 -20.22
CA ALA A 33 -7.04 24.01 -19.64
C ALA A 33 -5.81 24.69 -20.25
N ALA A 34 -4.68 23.98 -20.40
CA ALA A 34 -3.47 24.53 -21.01
C ALA A 34 -3.69 24.95 -22.48
N TYR A 35 -4.35 24.10 -23.28
CA TYR A 35 -4.70 24.42 -24.67
C TYR A 35 -5.72 25.57 -24.73
N GLY A 36 -6.73 25.59 -23.85
CA GLY A 36 -7.70 26.68 -23.78
C GLY A 36 -7.07 28.03 -23.40
N LEU A 37 -6.02 28.01 -22.57
CA LEU A 37 -5.24 29.20 -22.24
C LEU A 37 -4.31 29.63 -23.40
N ALA A 38 -3.74 28.68 -24.13
CA ALA A 38 -2.86 28.95 -25.27
C ALA A 38 -3.61 29.52 -26.48
N GLU A 39 -4.79 28.98 -26.78
CA GLU A 39 -5.70 29.42 -27.85
C GLU A 39 -6.62 30.56 -27.39
N PHE A 40 -6.40 31.11 -26.20
CA PHE A 40 -7.25 32.17 -25.68
C PHE A 40 -7.22 33.37 -26.64
N PRO A 41 -8.36 33.83 -27.19
CA PRO A 41 -8.36 34.84 -28.24
C PRO A 41 -7.68 36.12 -27.76
N ARG A 42 -6.54 36.46 -28.38
CA ARG A 42 -5.82 37.71 -28.10
C ARG A 42 -6.67 38.95 -28.41
N GLU A 43 -7.68 38.79 -29.26
CA GLU A 43 -8.67 39.81 -29.64
C GLU A 43 -9.87 39.89 -28.69
N SER A 44 -9.90 39.10 -27.61
CA SER A 44 -10.91 39.30 -26.56
C SER A 44 -10.82 40.74 -26.05
N PRO A 45 -11.95 41.44 -25.82
CA PRO A 45 -11.91 42.82 -25.35
C PRO A 45 -11.23 42.94 -23.97
N HIS A 46 -11.22 41.87 -23.16
CA HIS A 46 -10.66 41.88 -21.80
C HIS A 46 -10.02 40.52 -21.39
N PRO A 47 -8.90 40.08 -22.00
CA PRO A 47 -8.30 38.77 -21.73
C PRO A 47 -7.83 38.64 -20.28
N GLN A 48 -7.39 39.74 -19.67
CA GLN A 48 -6.99 39.82 -18.27
C GLN A 48 -8.14 39.45 -17.32
N ARG A 49 -9.39 39.84 -17.64
CA ARG A 49 -10.56 39.50 -16.80
C ARG A 49 -10.78 38.00 -16.74
N HIS A 50 -10.65 37.30 -17.88
CA HIS A 50 -10.84 35.86 -17.95
C HIS A 50 -9.72 35.11 -17.22
N LEU A 51 -8.47 35.53 -17.39
CA LEU A 51 -7.33 34.96 -16.64
C LEU A 51 -7.49 35.17 -15.14
N THR A 52 -7.93 36.36 -14.71
CA THR A 52 -8.21 36.64 -13.29
C THR A 52 -9.33 35.76 -12.75
N ILE A 53 -10.43 35.58 -13.50
CA ILE A 53 -11.53 34.68 -13.08
C ILE A 53 -11.03 33.23 -12.97
N TRP A 54 -10.30 32.72 -13.96
CA TRP A 54 -9.73 31.37 -13.92
C TRP A 54 -8.76 31.19 -12.76
N GLY A 55 -7.87 32.16 -12.53
CA GLY A 55 -6.95 32.16 -11.39
C GLY A 55 -7.69 32.15 -10.06
N LEU A 56 -8.72 32.98 -9.90
CA LEU A 56 -9.55 33.01 -8.70
C LEU A 56 -10.29 31.68 -8.47
N LEU A 57 -10.84 31.07 -9.53
CA LEU A 57 -11.49 29.76 -9.43
C LEU A 57 -10.52 28.66 -9.00
N LEU A 58 -9.29 28.65 -9.55
CA LEU A 58 -8.24 27.70 -9.15
C LEU A 58 -7.83 27.91 -7.70
N ILE A 59 -7.67 29.15 -7.25
CA ILE A 59 -7.34 29.47 -5.85
C ILE A 59 -8.47 29.02 -4.93
N LEU A 60 -9.73 29.37 -5.24
CA LEU A 60 -10.90 28.98 -4.45
C LEU A 60 -11.05 27.45 -4.39
N PHE A 61 -10.89 26.75 -5.52
CA PHE A 61 -10.92 25.29 -5.56
C PHE A 61 -9.79 24.68 -4.73
N SER A 62 -8.58 25.24 -4.80
CA SER A 62 -7.44 24.77 -4.00
C SER A 62 -7.65 24.98 -2.51
N LEU A 63 -8.17 26.15 -2.11
CA LEU A 63 -8.49 26.46 -0.71
C LEU A 63 -9.61 25.56 -0.17
N TYR A 64 -10.65 25.31 -0.96
CA TYR A 64 -11.75 24.41 -0.59
C TYR A 64 -11.26 22.97 -0.36
N ASN A 65 -10.31 22.49 -1.18
CA ASN A 65 -9.78 21.14 -1.07
C ASN A 65 -8.59 21.01 -0.11
N LEU A 66 -8.00 22.11 0.36
CA LEU A 66 -6.84 22.10 1.25
C LEU A 66 -7.03 21.22 2.51
N PRO A 67 -8.21 21.20 3.18
CA PRO A 67 -8.45 20.34 4.33
C PRO A 67 -8.42 18.83 3.99
N GLN A 68 -8.64 18.45 2.73
CA GLN A 68 -8.54 17.04 2.31
C GLN A 68 -7.08 16.56 2.21
N PHE A 69 -6.14 17.50 2.16
CA PHE A 69 -4.72 17.25 2.12
C PHE A 69 -4.03 17.93 3.32
N PRO A 70 -4.37 17.53 4.57
CA PRO A 70 -3.82 18.17 5.78
C PRO A 70 -2.30 18.07 5.85
N ASP A 71 -1.74 17.09 5.15
CA ASP A 71 -0.31 16.80 5.08
C ASP A 71 0.39 17.46 3.88
N SER A 72 -0.27 18.38 3.15
CA SER A 72 0.34 19.11 2.02
C SER A 72 1.66 19.80 2.40
N PHE A 73 1.71 20.38 3.59
CA PHE A 73 2.93 21.01 4.13
C PHE A 73 4.05 20.01 4.44
N ARG A 74 3.70 18.72 4.59
CA ARG A 74 4.66 17.63 4.82
C ARG A 74 5.32 17.14 3.55
N LEU A 75 4.83 17.52 2.36
CA LEU A 75 5.45 17.17 1.07
C LEU A 75 6.89 17.69 0.97
N SER A 76 7.19 18.84 1.56
CA SER A 76 8.57 19.39 1.63
C SER A 76 9.49 18.61 2.59
N LYS A 77 8.93 17.75 3.44
CA LYS A 77 9.63 17.08 4.53
C LYS A 77 9.70 15.58 4.24
N ALA A 78 10.81 15.16 3.63
CA ALA A 78 11.07 13.78 3.22
C ALA A 78 10.74 12.72 4.31
N LYS A 79 10.96 13.04 5.60
CA LYS A 79 10.67 12.13 6.72
C LYS A 79 9.21 11.66 6.84
N TYR A 80 8.26 12.40 6.26
CA TYR A 80 6.84 12.06 6.26
C TYR A 80 6.40 11.36 4.98
N TRP A 81 7.28 11.22 4.00
CA TRP A 81 6.96 10.50 2.78
C TRP A 81 6.75 9.03 3.10
N GLN A 82 5.69 8.44 2.56
CA GLN A 82 5.32 7.05 2.83
C GLN A 82 6.49 6.07 2.60
N PRO A 83 7.26 6.13 1.48
CA PRO A 83 8.40 5.24 1.28
C PRO A 83 9.45 5.34 2.40
N ASN A 84 9.75 6.56 2.87
CA ASN A 84 10.71 6.76 3.96
C ASN A 84 10.19 6.25 5.31
N GLN A 85 8.88 6.31 5.55
CA GLN A 85 8.26 5.71 6.74
C GLN A 85 8.34 4.18 6.69
N ILE A 86 8.06 3.59 5.53
CA ILE A 86 8.18 2.14 5.28
C ILE A 86 9.63 1.68 5.45
N HIS A 87 10.59 2.38 4.84
CA HIS A 87 12.02 2.09 4.99
C HIS A 87 12.45 2.11 6.47
N ARG A 88 12.09 3.16 7.21
CA ARG A 88 12.39 3.25 8.65
C ARG A 88 11.77 2.13 9.47
N LEU A 89 10.53 1.75 9.14
CA LEU A 89 9.86 0.63 9.81
C LEU A 89 10.58 -0.68 9.49
N GLY A 90 10.92 -0.94 8.23
CA GLY A 90 11.68 -2.11 7.83
C GLY A 90 13.04 -2.21 8.52
N LYS A 91 13.81 -1.11 8.54
CA LYS A 91 15.06 -1.01 9.32
C LYS A 91 14.84 -1.27 10.81
N SER A 92 13.74 -0.78 11.39
CA SER A 92 13.40 -1.06 12.79
C SER A 92 13.10 -2.55 13.04
N VAL A 93 12.47 -3.24 12.08
CA VAL A 93 12.24 -4.70 12.16
C VAL A 93 13.58 -5.43 12.07
N GLY A 94 14.40 -5.12 11.07
CA GLY A 94 15.73 -5.72 10.88
C GLY A 94 16.63 -5.54 12.09
N ASN A 95 16.67 -4.34 12.69
CA ASN A 95 17.47 -4.09 13.89
C ASN A 95 16.92 -4.75 15.16
N THR A 96 15.64 -5.15 15.17
CA THR A 96 15.01 -5.78 16.34
C THR A 96 15.21 -7.28 16.36
N LEU A 97 15.27 -7.91 15.18
CA LEU A 97 15.40 -9.34 15.05
C LEU A 97 16.89 -9.73 15.10
N ALA A 98 17.31 -10.38 16.18
CA ALA A 98 18.67 -10.91 16.31
C ALA A 98 18.82 -12.29 15.65
N ALA A 99 17.73 -13.03 15.52
CA ALA A 99 17.70 -14.38 14.97
C ALA A 99 17.77 -14.37 13.44
N GLU A 100 18.50 -15.34 12.89
CA GLU A 100 18.48 -15.62 11.45
C GLU A 100 17.20 -16.39 11.09
N GLY A 101 16.53 -15.97 10.01
CA GLY A 101 15.38 -16.70 9.48
C GLY A 101 14.34 -15.79 8.81
N PRO A 102 13.33 -16.40 8.17
CA PRO A 102 12.29 -15.67 7.46
C PRO A 102 11.29 -15.02 8.41
N VAL A 103 10.76 -13.87 7.99
CA VAL A 103 9.64 -13.20 8.65
C VAL A 103 8.33 -13.59 7.96
N LEU A 104 7.38 -14.11 8.73
CA LEU A 104 6.03 -14.43 8.26
C LEU A 104 5.16 -13.16 8.26
N THR A 105 4.66 -12.77 7.09
CA THR A 105 3.83 -11.58 6.95
C THR A 105 3.09 -11.52 5.61
N PHE A 106 1.96 -10.81 5.58
CA PHE A 106 1.29 -10.39 4.33
C PHE A 106 1.81 -9.06 3.79
N ALA A 107 2.74 -8.39 4.48
CA ALA A 107 3.36 -7.14 4.04
C ALA A 107 4.86 -7.34 3.75
N PRO A 108 5.22 -8.12 2.72
CA PRO A 108 6.60 -8.57 2.47
C PRO A 108 7.61 -7.44 2.29
N ILE A 109 7.17 -6.27 1.80
CA ILE A 109 8.05 -5.11 1.65
C ILE A 109 8.70 -4.66 2.96
N ILE A 110 8.04 -4.85 4.11
CA ILE A 110 8.55 -4.40 5.41
C ILE A 110 9.80 -5.17 5.85
N PRO A 111 9.78 -6.52 5.97
CA PRO A 111 11.00 -7.27 6.28
C PRO A 111 12.08 -7.13 5.20
N LEU A 112 11.70 -7.01 3.91
CA LEU A 112 12.67 -6.82 2.82
C LEU A 112 13.47 -5.51 2.95
N GLU A 113 12.81 -4.40 3.32
CA GLU A 113 13.49 -3.13 3.63
C GLU A 113 14.44 -3.24 4.84
N GLY A 114 14.16 -4.19 5.75
CA GLY A 114 15.03 -4.54 6.87
C GLY A 114 16.21 -5.44 6.50
N GLY A 115 16.28 -5.95 5.27
CA GLY A 115 17.26 -6.94 4.84
C GLY A 115 16.96 -8.37 5.31
N LEU A 116 15.73 -8.65 5.72
CA LEU A 116 15.31 -9.95 6.23
C LEU A 116 14.70 -10.82 5.12
N ALA A 117 14.78 -12.13 5.29
CA ALA A 117 14.13 -13.10 4.41
C ALA A 117 12.61 -13.15 4.64
N ILE A 118 11.88 -13.63 3.64
CA ILE A 118 10.43 -13.88 3.68
C ILE A 118 10.13 -15.24 3.07
N TYR A 119 8.92 -15.72 3.30
CA TYR A 119 8.39 -16.91 2.62
C TYR A 119 8.01 -16.57 1.17
N PRO A 120 8.56 -17.26 0.16
CA PRO A 120 8.21 -17.04 -1.25
C PRO A 120 6.71 -17.14 -1.53
N GLN A 121 6.00 -18.00 -0.79
CA GLN A 121 4.56 -18.22 -0.89
C GLN A 121 3.74 -16.96 -0.55
N LEU A 122 4.34 -16.00 0.17
CA LEU A 122 3.71 -14.74 0.60
C LEU A 122 4.32 -13.50 -0.07
N VAL A 123 5.14 -13.66 -1.12
CA VAL A 123 5.79 -12.55 -1.83
C VAL A 123 4.80 -11.57 -2.46
N THR A 124 3.61 -12.04 -2.83
CA THR A 124 2.51 -11.21 -3.35
C THR A 124 1.59 -10.67 -2.25
N GLY A 125 2.01 -10.74 -0.98
CA GLY A 125 1.21 -10.34 0.16
C GLY A 125 -0.08 -11.17 0.30
N PRO A 126 -1.22 -10.58 0.66
CA PRO A 126 -2.45 -11.32 0.95
C PRO A 126 -3.16 -11.85 -0.30
N PHE A 127 -2.73 -11.47 -1.52
CA PHE A 127 -3.48 -11.82 -2.73
C PHE A 127 -3.46 -13.32 -3.02
N ALA A 128 -2.28 -13.95 -3.02
CA ALA A 128 -2.18 -15.40 -3.19
C ALA A 128 -2.93 -16.15 -2.07
N TRP A 129 -2.84 -15.66 -0.83
CA TRP A 129 -3.59 -16.19 0.30
C TRP A 129 -5.10 -16.16 0.07
N ARG A 130 -5.65 -15.01 -0.33
CA ARG A 130 -7.08 -14.80 -0.56
C ARG A 130 -7.65 -15.66 -1.70
N THR A 131 -6.83 -16.05 -2.67
CA THR A 131 -7.25 -16.87 -3.80
C THR A 131 -6.94 -18.35 -3.64
N SER A 132 -6.09 -18.71 -2.68
CA SER A 132 -5.58 -20.08 -2.51
C SER A 132 -6.69 -21.12 -2.28
N SER A 133 -7.78 -20.74 -1.60
CA SER A 133 -8.90 -21.64 -1.30
C SER A 133 -9.74 -22.05 -2.51
N TYR A 134 -9.58 -21.35 -3.65
CA TYR A 134 -10.23 -21.73 -4.91
C TYR A 134 -9.44 -22.74 -5.73
N LEU A 135 -8.24 -23.11 -5.28
CA LEU A 135 -7.33 -24.02 -5.98
C LEU A 135 -7.29 -25.38 -5.29
N SER A 136 -7.16 -26.43 -6.08
CA SER A 136 -6.85 -27.77 -5.57
C SER A 136 -5.48 -27.79 -4.87
N GLY A 137 -5.22 -28.82 -4.05
CA GLY A 137 -3.91 -28.98 -3.40
C GLY A 137 -2.74 -29.06 -4.38
N GLU A 138 -2.94 -29.74 -5.53
CA GLU A 138 -1.93 -29.87 -6.57
C GLU A 138 -1.66 -28.54 -7.31
N GLU A 139 -2.70 -27.75 -7.57
CA GLU A 139 -2.54 -26.40 -8.13
C GLU A 139 -1.81 -25.47 -7.15
N ARG A 140 -2.15 -25.51 -5.85
CA ARG A 140 -1.46 -24.74 -4.82
C ARG A 140 0.02 -25.07 -4.76
N LYS A 141 0.40 -26.35 -4.80
CA LYS A 141 1.81 -26.78 -4.86
C LYS A 141 2.50 -26.27 -6.13
N THR A 142 1.84 -26.41 -7.27
CA THR A 142 2.38 -25.98 -8.58
C THR A 142 2.66 -24.48 -8.61
N TYR A 143 1.73 -23.66 -8.10
CA TYR A 143 1.85 -22.20 -8.06
C TYR A 143 2.53 -21.66 -6.80
N ARG A 144 3.00 -22.54 -5.91
CA ARG A 144 3.62 -22.19 -4.61
C ARG A 144 2.75 -21.26 -3.77
N MET A 145 1.45 -21.54 -3.71
CA MET A 145 0.50 -20.80 -2.90
C MET A 145 0.28 -21.48 -1.56
N LEU A 146 0.29 -20.69 -0.49
CA LEU A 146 -0.05 -21.12 0.86
C LEU A 146 -1.52 -20.79 1.14
N ALA A 147 -2.28 -21.76 1.60
CA ALA A 147 -3.63 -21.56 2.12
C ALA A 147 -3.65 -21.69 3.64
N GLU A 148 -4.73 -21.19 4.23
CA GLU A 148 -4.99 -21.30 5.67
C GLU A 148 -5.00 -22.75 6.15
N SER A 149 -5.56 -23.68 5.36
CA SER A 149 -5.61 -25.10 5.69
C SER A 149 -4.25 -25.77 5.81
N ASP A 150 -3.23 -25.24 5.12
CA ASP A 150 -1.89 -25.85 5.06
C ASP A 150 -0.92 -25.12 5.99
N LEU A 151 -1.34 -24.00 6.59
CA LEU A 151 -0.49 -23.09 7.35
C LEU A 151 0.21 -23.82 8.50
N SER A 152 -0.54 -24.59 9.29
CA SER A 152 0.02 -25.26 10.48
C SER A 152 1.10 -26.27 10.11
N GLU A 153 0.84 -27.15 9.14
CA GLU A 153 1.81 -28.13 8.64
C GLU A 153 3.04 -27.43 8.04
N PHE A 154 2.82 -26.40 7.20
CA PHE A 154 3.89 -25.63 6.59
C PHE A 154 4.81 -24.96 7.61
N LEU A 155 4.25 -24.37 8.67
CA LEU A 155 5.04 -23.67 9.70
C LEU A 155 5.71 -24.63 10.70
N GLN A 156 5.29 -25.89 10.79
CA GLN A 156 6.04 -26.91 11.53
C GLN A 156 7.33 -27.29 10.81
N GLU A 157 7.28 -27.41 9.48
CA GLU A 157 8.47 -27.71 8.67
C GLU A 157 9.37 -26.48 8.46
N HIS A 158 8.78 -25.29 8.48
CA HIS A 158 9.46 -24.03 8.18
C HIS A 158 9.13 -22.95 9.21
N PRO A 159 9.61 -23.07 10.47
CA PRO A 159 9.28 -22.13 11.53
C PRO A 159 9.82 -20.72 11.24
N PRO A 160 9.04 -19.65 11.47
CA PRO A 160 9.48 -18.28 11.25
C PRO A 160 10.36 -17.79 12.38
N ALA A 161 11.37 -16.97 12.06
CA ALA A 161 12.11 -16.25 13.09
C ALA A 161 11.24 -15.17 13.76
N ALA A 162 10.30 -14.59 13.00
CA ALA A 162 9.33 -13.64 13.51
C ALA A 162 8.07 -13.55 12.66
N ILE A 163 7.00 -13.00 13.24
CA ILE A 163 5.72 -12.74 12.59
C ILE A 163 5.39 -11.26 12.70
N LEU A 164 5.17 -10.59 11.57
CA LEU A 164 4.88 -9.15 11.54
C LEU A 164 3.38 -8.90 11.42
N GLN A 165 2.84 -8.15 12.39
CA GLN A 165 1.43 -7.80 12.52
C GLN A 165 1.16 -6.32 12.26
N GLY A 166 0.00 -6.03 11.66
CA GLY A 166 -0.66 -4.73 11.65
C GLY A 166 -0.91 -4.15 10.25
N PHE A 167 -0.86 -4.95 9.20
CA PHE A 167 -1.07 -4.52 7.81
C PHE A 167 -2.35 -5.08 7.22
N GLU A 168 -2.63 -6.36 7.45
CA GLU A 168 -3.77 -7.08 6.87
C GLU A 168 -4.64 -7.66 8.00
N TRP A 169 -5.41 -6.79 8.65
CA TRP A 169 -6.18 -7.12 9.86
C TRP A 169 -7.16 -8.29 9.71
N ARG A 170 -7.59 -8.59 8.47
CA ARG A 170 -8.54 -9.65 8.17
C ARG A 170 -7.87 -11.02 8.08
N GLU A 171 -6.67 -11.09 7.51
CA GLU A 171 -5.95 -12.34 7.26
C GLU A 171 -4.93 -12.68 8.36
N GLU A 172 -4.41 -11.67 9.07
CA GLU A 172 -3.43 -11.85 10.15
C GLU A 172 -3.87 -12.75 11.33
N PRO A 173 -5.16 -12.89 11.72
CA PRO A 173 -5.54 -13.69 12.89
C PRO A 173 -4.93 -15.09 12.93
N ALA A 174 -4.90 -15.81 11.81
CA ALA A 174 -4.30 -17.14 11.72
C ALA A 174 -2.79 -17.15 12.03
N LEU A 175 -2.06 -16.12 11.58
CA LEU A 175 -0.63 -15.98 11.87
C LEU A 175 -0.38 -15.66 13.35
N ILE A 176 -1.27 -14.86 13.96
CA ILE A 176 -1.13 -14.45 15.36
C ILE A 176 -1.56 -15.56 16.32
N GLU A 177 -2.53 -16.38 15.94
CA GLU A 177 -2.90 -17.59 16.68
C GLU A 177 -1.72 -18.54 16.76
N TYR A 178 -1.09 -18.88 15.63
CA TYR A 178 0.15 -19.66 15.61
C TYR A 178 1.25 -19.05 16.50
N ALA A 179 1.46 -17.72 16.42
CA ALA A 179 2.46 -17.04 17.25
C ALA A 179 2.21 -17.28 18.75
N ARG A 180 0.95 -17.23 19.19
CA ARG A 180 0.57 -17.42 20.59
C ARG A 180 0.72 -18.87 21.01
N GLU A 181 0.29 -19.81 20.18
CA GLU A 181 0.40 -21.25 20.44
C GLU A 181 1.85 -21.69 20.60
N MET A 182 2.74 -21.13 19.78
CA MET A 182 4.18 -21.45 19.80
C MET A 182 4.99 -20.55 20.75
N GLY A 183 4.34 -19.71 21.56
CA GLY A 183 5.01 -18.93 22.61
C GLY A 183 5.86 -17.74 22.13
N TYR A 184 5.55 -17.17 20.95
CA TYR A 184 6.26 -16.01 20.42
C TYR A 184 6.00 -14.77 21.29
N GLN A 185 7.03 -13.95 21.45
CA GLN A 185 6.97 -12.74 22.26
C GLN A 185 6.70 -11.51 21.41
N GLY A 186 5.60 -10.81 21.71
CA GLY A 186 5.20 -9.60 20.99
C GLY A 186 5.96 -8.35 21.44
N LYS A 187 6.65 -7.69 20.50
CA LYS A 187 7.32 -6.39 20.69
C LYS A 187 6.65 -5.31 19.84
N SER A 188 6.31 -4.19 20.47
CA SER A 188 5.74 -3.04 19.77
C SER A 188 6.77 -2.37 18.86
N LEU A 189 6.34 -1.96 17.67
CA LEU A 189 7.13 -1.25 16.67
C LEU A 189 6.58 0.15 16.42
N LEU A 190 7.26 0.88 15.52
CA LEU A 190 6.76 2.14 14.97
C LEU A 190 5.37 1.96 14.34
N MET A 191 4.61 3.06 14.23
CA MET A 191 3.31 3.09 13.56
C MET A 191 2.25 2.13 14.15
N GLY A 192 2.39 1.79 15.44
CA GLY A 192 1.48 0.88 16.13
C GLY A 192 1.53 -0.57 15.63
N LYS A 193 2.59 -0.96 14.92
CA LYS A 193 2.80 -2.33 14.45
C LYS A 193 3.38 -3.20 15.57
N ARG A 194 3.35 -4.52 15.39
CA ARG A 194 3.89 -5.47 16.36
C ARG A 194 4.68 -6.55 15.65
N LEU A 195 5.82 -6.92 16.22
CA LEU A 195 6.63 -8.05 15.79
C LEU A 195 6.57 -9.13 16.86
N TRP A 196 6.15 -10.33 16.49
CA TRP A 196 6.18 -11.51 17.36
C TRP A 196 7.47 -12.26 17.07
N ILE A 197 8.35 -12.36 18.06
CA ILE A 197 9.68 -12.95 17.90
C ILE A 197 9.65 -14.36 18.47
N ALA A 198 10.22 -15.33 17.76
CA ALA A 198 10.33 -16.70 18.25
C ALA A 198 11.04 -16.74 19.61
N PRO A 199 10.66 -17.66 20.52
CA PRO A 199 11.40 -17.84 21.76
C PRO A 199 12.85 -18.25 21.45
N GLU A 200 13.82 -17.72 22.20
CA GLU A 200 15.19 -18.24 22.13
C GLU A 200 15.14 -19.72 22.52
N GLU A 201 15.62 -20.62 21.65
CA GLU A 201 15.83 -22.01 22.04
C GLU A 201 16.76 -22.00 23.25
N SER A 202 16.26 -22.47 24.40
CA SER A 202 17.09 -22.74 25.56
C SER A 202 18.04 -23.87 25.17
N ASN A 203 19.24 -23.50 24.73
CA ASN A 203 20.39 -24.41 24.74
C ASN A 203 20.65 -24.91 26.16
#